data_AF-A0A1L1PS61-F1
#
_entry.id   AF-A0A1L1PS61-F1
#
_cell.length_a   1.000
_cell.length_b   1.000
_cell.length_c   1.000
_cell.angle_alpha   90.00
_cell.angle_beta   90.00
_cell.angle_gamma   90.00
#
_symmetry.space_group_name_H-M   'P 1'
#
loop_
_entity.id
_entity.type
_entity.pdbx_description
1 polymer ?
#
loop_
_entity_poly.entity_id
_entity_poly.type
_entity_poly.pdbx_seq_one_letter_code
_entity_poly.pdbx_strand_id
1 'polypeptide(L)'
;MSAPPKPYDLVTPDLIEQIEACTPDARHAGLLSLLRSFAASMPVKLVTKRGGDGSHYLARRKVIGRDGTVVHADHKAWLREQLAVDHGDAAVTFSRLSAGGFLLTRCDITLLYIVHDRASDNPADFVQTVVRLEEERVERVAFESSPWGPIRTLSELEEFVEGVPVVDSMRSLVGEPIYRLDSMVDVEEFVSLAEACDARMRDWVRKRQYVVSGSFPRNQAANAPQEVRTHDQMFPGWDKGAPKQRRLFEDWKNSSAGRSGARFCDHWVLSLSDWTDPKNGMRHLSLVPVWTFSQRLAEIDGNQGDCYAHFGSERPVSPS
;
A
#
# COMPACT_ATOMS: atom_id res chain seq x y z
N MET A 1 2.03 -11.83 20.68
CA MET A 1 2.72 -10.63 21.23
C MET A 1 2.76 -9.61 20.11
N SER A 2 2.10 -8.45 20.30
CA SER A 2 2.13 -7.38 19.29
C SER A 2 3.56 -6.86 19.16
N ALA A 3 3.99 -6.51 17.94
CA ALA A 3 5.27 -5.84 17.75
C ALA A 3 5.26 -4.53 18.55
N PRO A 4 6.39 -4.12 19.15
CA PRO A 4 6.46 -2.84 19.82
C PRO A 4 6.08 -1.71 18.84
N PRO A 5 5.35 -0.68 19.30
CA PRO A 5 4.96 0.43 18.45
C PRO A 5 6.21 1.09 17.88
N LYS A 6 6.14 1.44 16.59
CA LYS A 6 7.25 2.12 15.91
C LYS A 6 7.26 3.58 16.37
N PRO A 7 8.43 4.23 16.44
CA PRO A 7 8.53 5.56 17.04
C PRO A 7 7.66 6.59 16.32
N TYR A 8 7.50 6.47 15.01
CA TYR A 8 6.70 7.34 14.15
C TYR A 8 5.20 6.98 14.10
N ASP A 9 4.78 5.91 14.78
CA ASP A 9 3.41 5.42 14.75
C ASP A 9 2.58 6.13 15.83
N LEU A 10 1.56 6.86 15.40
CA LEU A 10 0.67 7.63 16.28
C LEU A 10 -0.61 6.86 16.61
N VAL A 11 -0.73 5.61 16.16
CA VAL A 11 -1.92 4.78 16.38
C VAL A 11 -2.05 4.41 17.85
N THR A 12 -3.23 4.66 18.41
CA THR A 12 -3.62 4.18 19.74
C THR A 12 -4.80 3.20 19.62
N PRO A 13 -4.96 2.23 20.55
CA PRO A 13 -6.11 1.34 20.54
C PRO A 13 -7.46 2.07 20.57
N ASP A 14 -7.54 3.15 21.36
CA ASP A 14 -8.72 4.02 21.45
C ASP A 14 -9.06 4.69 20.11
N LEU A 15 -8.05 5.17 19.37
CA LEU A 15 -8.26 5.75 18.05
C LEU A 15 -8.77 4.71 17.05
N ILE A 16 -8.25 3.47 17.09
CA ILE A 16 -8.74 2.37 16.26
C ILE A 16 -10.23 2.16 16.53
N GLU A 17 -10.61 1.97 17.79
CA GLU A 17 -12.01 1.72 18.18
C GLU A 17 -12.95 2.85 17.76
N GLN A 18 -12.54 4.11 17.96
CA GLN A 18 -13.34 5.28 17.56
C GLN A 18 -13.50 5.40 16.04
N ILE A 19 -12.46 5.07 15.25
CA ILE A 19 -12.54 5.06 13.78
C ILE A 19 -13.44 3.93 13.31
N GLU A 20 -13.29 2.71 13.84
CA GLU A 20 -14.12 1.57 13.46
C GLU A 20 -15.60 1.75 13.88
N ALA A 21 -15.88 2.56 14.90
CA ALA A 21 -17.23 2.92 15.31
C ALA A 21 -17.90 4.00 14.43
N CYS A 22 -17.14 4.70 13.58
CA CYS A 22 -17.70 5.70 12.68
C CYS A 22 -18.52 5.05 11.56
N THR A 23 -19.76 5.51 11.36
CA THR A 23 -20.58 5.09 10.20
C THR A 23 -20.07 5.76 8.93
N PRO A 24 -19.73 5.00 7.87
CA PRO A 24 -19.29 5.62 6.63
C PRO A 24 -20.37 6.41 5.91
N ASP A 25 -19.99 7.59 5.41
CA ASP A 25 -20.82 8.42 4.55
C ASP A 25 -20.03 8.91 3.32
N ALA A 26 -20.74 9.41 2.31
CA ALA A 26 -20.12 9.82 1.04
C ALA A 26 -19.06 10.92 1.18
N ARG A 27 -19.16 11.76 2.22
CA ARG A 27 -18.23 12.86 2.52
C ARG A 27 -17.25 12.50 3.63
N HIS A 28 -17.36 11.32 4.25
CA HIS A 28 -16.54 10.89 5.39
C HIS A 28 -16.56 11.90 6.55
N ALA A 29 -17.70 12.58 6.77
CA ALA A 29 -17.77 13.74 7.66
C ALA A 29 -17.52 13.36 9.13
N GLY A 30 -18.07 12.22 9.59
CA GLY A 30 -17.85 11.71 10.94
C GLY A 30 -16.38 11.37 11.19
N LEU A 31 -15.77 10.62 10.27
CA LEU A 31 -14.35 10.26 10.31
C LEU A 31 -13.44 11.49 10.34
N LEU A 32 -13.68 12.47 9.45
CA LEU A 32 -12.89 13.69 9.40
C LEU A 32 -13.07 14.55 10.66
N SER A 33 -14.27 14.56 11.26
CA SER A 33 -14.51 15.25 12.52
C SER A 33 -13.74 14.61 13.68
N LEU A 34 -13.75 13.28 13.75
CA LEU A 34 -12.99 12.51 14.75
C LEU A 34 -11.48 12.79 14.66
N LEU A 35 -10.92 12.74 13.45
CA LEU A 35 -9.50 13.00 13.24
C LEU A 35 -9.12 14.46 13.58
N ARG A 36 -10.01 15.43 13.33
CA ARG A 36 -9.80 16.83 13.75
C ARG A 36 -9.70 16.98 15.27
N SER A 37 -10.52 16.25 16.04
CA SER A 37 -10.44 16.29 17.50
C SER A 37 -9.14 15.70 18.03
N PHE A 38 -8.59 14.69 17.37
CA PHE A 38 -7.33 14.07 17.79
C PHE A 38 -6.12 15.01 17.63
N ALA A 39 -6.08 15.80 16.56
CA ALA A 39 -4.91 16.61 16.20
C ALA A 39 -4.95 18.06 16.71
N ALA A 40 -5.78 18.37 17.72
CA ALA A 40 -5.82 19.63 18.46
C ALA A 40 -5.46 20.89 17.64
N SER A 41 -6.36 21.30 16.73
CA SER A 41 -6.30 22.51 15.85
C SER A 41 -5.55 22.41 14.51
N MET A 42 -4.95 21.27 14.17
CA MET A 42 -4.36 21.09 12.83
C MET A 42 -5.45 20.94 11.74
N PRO A 43 -5.30 21.57 10.56
CA PRO A 43 -6.19 21.35 9.43
C PRO A 43 -6.13 19.88 8.97
N VAL A 44 -7.28 19.24 8.88
CA VAL A 44 -7.44 17.85 8.44
C VAL A 44 -8.13 17.81 7.10
N LYS A 45 -7.50 17.17 6.12
CA LYS A 45 -8.00 17.07 4.75
C LYS A 45 -7.93 15.63 4.26
N LEU A 46 -9.01 15.16 3.64
CA LEU A 46 -8.96 14.00 2.75
C LEU A 46 -8.35 14.47 1.43
N VAL A 47 -7.12 14.03 1.14
CA VAL A 47 -6.36 14.52 -0.04
C VAL A 47 -6.52 13.63 -1.25
N THR A 48 -6.69 12.31 -1.06
CA THR A 48 -6.94 11.41 -2.18
C THR A 48 -7.57 10.08 -1.75
N LYS A 49 -8.16 9.38 -2.72
CA LYS A 49 -8.71 8.03 -2.57
C LYS A 49 -8.00 7.08 -3.53
N ARG A 50 -7.78 5.82 -3.13
CA ARG A 50 -7.23 4.76 -4.00
C ARG A 50 -8.04 3.49 -3.88
N GLY A 51 -8.33 2.82 -4.99
CA GLY A 51 -9.30 1.72 -5.01
C GLY A 51 -10.74 2.23 -5.10
N GLY A 52 -11.70 1.40 -4.71
CA GLY A 52 -13.14 1.69 -4.83
C GLY A 52 -13.71 1.52 -6.24
N ASP A 53 -12.87 1.26 -7.23
CA ASP A 53 -13.21 0.89 -8.61
C ASP A 53 -13.16 -0.64 -8.83
N GLY A 54 -12.99 -1.41 -7.76
CA GLY A 54 -12.78 -2.86 -7.78
C GLY A 54 -11.33 -3.30 -8.05
N SER A 55 -10.37 -2.37 -8.16
CA SER A 55 -8.94 -2.71 -8.32
C SER A 55 -8.27 -3.20 -7.03
N HIS A 56 -8.83 -2.84 -5.87
CA HIS A 56 -8.36 -3.28 -4.55
C HIS A 56 -9.47 -4.00 -3.82
N TYR A 57 -9.22 -5.25 -3.45
CA TYR A 57 -10.15 -6.07 -2.70
C TYR A 57 -9.39 -7.05 -1.82
N LEU A 58 -10.03 -7.52 -0.74
CA LEU A 58 -9.47 -8.59 0.07
C LEU A 58 -9.51 -9.90 -0.72
N ALA A 59 -8.38 -10.61 -0.75
CA ALA A 59 -8.30 -11.93 -1.38
C ALA A 59 -9.17 -12.97 -0.65
N ARG A 60 -9.33 -12.82 0.68
CA ARG A 60 -10.30 -13.62 1.43
C ARG A 60 -11.72 -13.20 1.07
N ARG A 61 -12.61 -14.18 1.02
CA ARG A 61 -14.02 -14.01 0.68
C ARG A 61 -14.85 -14.72 1.74
N LYS A 62 -15.97 -14.13 2.16
CA LYS A 62 -16.94 -14.82 3.01
C LYS A 62 -17.80 -15.76 2.18
N VAL A 63 -18.21 -16.85 2.80
CA VAL A 63 -19.14 -17.85 2.25
C VAL A 63 -20.53 -17.54 2.80
N ILE A 64 -21.48 -17.38 1.90
CA ILE A 64 -22.88 -17.10 2.22
C ILE A 64 -23.71 -18.34 1.91
N GLY A 65 -24.54 -18.75 2.85
CA GLY A 65 -25.50 -19.84 2.68
C GLY A 65 -26.68 -19.43 1.80
N ARG A 66 -27.46 -20.41 1.38
CA ARG A 66 -28.67 -20.19 0.57
C ARG A 66 -29.71 -19.29 1.26
N ASP A 67 -29.71 -19.27 2.58
CA ASP A 67 -30.58 -18.43 3.42
C ASP A 67 -30.07 -16.98 3.58
N GLY A 68 -28.94 -16.65 2.96
CA GLY A 68 -28.30 -15.33 3.05
C GLY A 68 -27.42 -15.13 4.28
N THR A 69 -27.25 -16.15 5.13
CA THR A 69 -26.41 -16.06 6.32
C THR A 69 -24.93 -16.23 5.98
N VAL A 70 -24.06 -15.54 6.74
CA VAL A 70 -22.60 -15.76 6.63
C VAL A 70 -22.27 -17.09 7.29
N VAL A 71 -21.92 -18.09 6.46
CA VAL A 71 -21.51 -19.43 6.90
C VAL A 71 -20.07 -19.41 7.41
N HIS A 72 -19.19 -18.67 6.73
CA HIS A 72 -17.79 -18.57 7.11
C HIS A 72 -17.15 -17.25 6.62
N ALA A 73 -16.19 -16.72 7.37
CA ALA A 73 -15.52 -15.45 7.04
C ALA A 73 -14.38 -15.57 6.00
N ASP A 74 -13.88 -16.79 5.80
CA ASP A 74 -12.77 -17.11 4.89
C ASP A 74 -13.05 -18.41 4.12
N HIS A 75 -13.37 -18.30 2.84
CA HIS A 75 -13.68 -19.45 1.98
C HIS A 75 -12.55 -20.49 1.90
N LYS A 76 -11.27 -20.12 1.99
CA LYS A 76 -10.16 -21.08 1.92
C LYS A 76 -10.06 -21.89 3.20
N ALA A 77 -10.20 -21.23 4.35
CA ALA A 77 -10.27 -21.92 5.63
C ALA A 77 -11.51 -22.84 5.69
N TRP A 78 -12.66 -22.34 5.24
CA TRP A 78 -13.90 -23.13 5.14
C TRP A 78 -13.71 -24.37 4.27
N LEU A 79 -13.09 -24.25 3.09
CA LEU A 79 -12.80 -25.40 2.22
C LEU A 79 -11.93 -26.46 2.90
N ARG A 80 -10.91 -26.05 3.68
CA ARG A 80 -10.07 -26.99 4.44
C ARG A 80 -10.87 -27.75 5.48
N GLU A 81 -11.77 -27.06 6.17
CA GLU A 81 -12.67 -27.68 7.15
C GLU A 81 -13.65 -28.65 6.47
N GLN A 82 -14.25 -28.25 5.34
CA GLN A 82 -15.16 -29.10 4.58
C GLN A 82 -14.47 -30.33 3.99
N LEU A 83 -13.25 -30.17 3.49
CA LEU A 83 -12.43 -31.28 2.99
C LEU A 83 -12.13 -32.29 4.10
N ALA A 84 -11.88 -31.83 5.33
CA ALA A 84 -11.68 -32.71 6.47
C ALA A 84 -12.94 -33.50 6.86
N VAL A 85 -14.13 -32.89 6.72
CA VAL A 85 -15.42 -33.59 6.93
C VAL A 85 -15.58 -34.76 5.95
N ASP A 86 -15.14 -34.59 4.71
CA ASP A 86 -15.18 -35.64 3.68
C ASP A 86 -13.89 -36.48 3.66
N HIS A 87 -13.18 -36.56 4.79
CA HIS A 87 -11.98 -37.39 4.99
C HIS A 87 -10.83 -37.14 3.98
N GLY A 88 -10.74 -35.93 3.44
CA GLY A 88 -9.73 -35.57 2.44
C GLY A 88 -10.13 -35.86 0.99
N ASP A 89 -11.35 -36.33 0.74
CA ASP A 89 -11.83 -36.60 -0.62
C ASP A 89 -12.39 -35.32 -1.26
N ALA A 90 -11.57 -34.70 -2.11
CA ALA A 90 -11.92 -33.46 -2.78
C ALA A 90 -13.05 -33.62 -3.82
N ALA A 91 -13.22 -34.79 -4.43
CA ALA A 91 -14.29 -35.04 -5.40
C ALA A 91 -15.64 -35.14 -4.70
N VAL A 92 -15.68 -35.82 -3.56
CA VAL A 92 -16.87 -35.89 -2.68
C VAL A 92 -17.20 -34.50 -2.14
N THR A 93 -16.18 -33.77 -1.66
CA THR A 93 -16.34 -32.40 -1.16
C THR A 93 -16.95 -31.49 -2.20
N PHE A 94 -16.39 -31.46 -3.42
CA PHE A 94 -16.91 -30.65 -4.52
C PHE A 94 -18.38 -31.01 -4.81
N SER A 95 -18.67 -32.28 -5.04
CA SER A 95 -20.03 -32.74 -5.39
C SER A 95 -21.07 -32.36 -4.33
N ARG A 96 -20.72 -32.50 -3.04
CA ARG A 96 -21.59 -32.14 -1.91
C ARG A 96 -21.81 -30.63 -1.82
N LEU A 97 -20.74 -29.84 -1.94
CA LEU A 97 -20.83 -28.38 -1.79
C LEU A 97 -21.46 -27.69 -2.99
N SER A 98 -21.26 -28.20 -4.22
CA SER A 98 -21.92 -27.67 -5.43
C SER A 98 -23.45 -27.76 -5.35
N ALA A 99 -23.99 -28.75 -4.64
CA ALA A 99 -25.42 -28.88 -4.41
C ALA A 99 -25.96 -27.91 -3.33
N GLY A 100 -25.07 -27.25 -2.57
CA GLY A 100 -25.42 -26.40 -1.43
C GLY A 100 -25.90 -24.99 -1.78
N GLY A 101 -25.65 -24.52 -3.01
CA GLY A 101 -26.08 -23.19 -3.46
C GLY A 101 -25.43 -22.04 -2.69
N PHE A 102 -24.13 -22.15 -2.40
CA PHE A 102 -23.37 -21.12 -1.69
C PHE A 102 -23.03 -19.93 -2.60
N LEU A 103 -22.90 -18.75 -2.01
CA LEU A 103 -22.39 -17.55 -2.67
C LEU A 103 -21.06 -17.14 -2.04
N LEU A 104 -20.23 -16.46 -2.83
CA LEU A 104 -19.02 -15.81 -2.38
C LEU A 104 -19.17 -14.30 -2.45
N THR A 105 -18.65 -13.67 -1.41
CA THR A 105 -18.56 -12.21 -1.34
C THR A 105 -17.24 -11.70 -1.92
N ARG A 106 -17.18 -10.39 -2.17
CA ARG A 106 -15.97 -9.63 -2.41
C ARG A 106 -16.00 -8.40 -1.52
N CYS A 107 -14.92 -8.19 -0.76
CA CYS A 107 -14.73 -7.00 0.05
C CYS A 107 -13.85 -6.02 -0.73
N ASP A 108 -14.49 -5.03 -1.34
CA ASP A 108 -13.81 -3.93 -2.02
C ASP A 108 -13.20 -2.97 -0.99
N ILE A 109 -11.96 -2.54 -1.24
CA ILE A 109 -11.22 -1.66 -0.36
C ILE A 109 -10.99 -0.33 -1.05
N THR A 110 -11.38 0.76 -0.38
CA THR A 110 -10.97 2.12 -0.74
C THR A 110 -10.03 2.65 0.34
N LEU A 111 -8.79 2.97 -0.04
CA LEU A 111 -7.84 3.66 0.82
C LEU A 111 -8.14 5.16 0.81
N LEU A 112 -8.41 5.71 1.98
CA LEU A 112 -8.61 7.14 2.23
C LEU A 112 -7.30 7.69 2.79
N TYR A 113 -6.64 8.56 2.03
CA TYR A 113 -5.44 9.26 2.49
C TYR A 113 -5.83 10.61 3.07
N ILE A 114 -5.60 10.75 4.37
CA ILE A 114 -5.94 11.93 5.14
C ILE A 114 -4.65 12.51 5.70
N VAL A 115 -4.50 13.83 5.64
CA VAL A 115 -3.31 14.51 6.15
C VAL A 115 -3.68 15.53 7.21
N HIS A 116 -2.81 15.63 8.22
CA HIS A 116 -2.80 16.70 9.21
C HIS A 116 -1.55 17.52 8.97
N ASP A 117 -1.73 18.71 8.40
CA ASP A 117 -0.62 19.59 8.10
C ASP A 117 -0.28 20.44 9.34
N ARG A 118 0.98 20.39 9.80
CA ARG A 118 1.45 21.19 10.95
C ARG A 118 1.82 22.63 10.58
N ALA A 119 1.68 23.00 9.31
CA ALA A 119 1.96 24.33 8.79
C ALA A 119 3.40 24.83 9.06
N SER A 120 4.38 23.94 9.24
CA SER A 120 5.78 24.32 9.41
C SER A 120 6.53 24.44 8.07
N ASP A 121 7.73 25.02 8.12
CA ASP A 121 8.64 25.17 6.97
C ASP A 121 9.32 23.88 6.52
N ASN A 122 9.10 22.77 7.25
CA ASN A 122 9.58 21.46 6.88
C ASN A 122 8.49 20.72 6.08
N PRO A 123 8.70 20.41 4.79
CA PRO A 123 7.67 19.74 3.99
C PRO A 123 7.33 18.31 4.45
N ALA A 124 8.19 17.68 5.26
CA ALA A 124 7.93 16.38 5.88
C ALA A 124 7.11 16.46 7.17
N ASP A 125 6.88 17.65 7.71
CA ASP A 125 6.21 17.84 9.00
C ASP A 125 4.68 17.84 8.86
N PHE A 126 4.15 16.65 8.63
CA PHE A 126 2.73 16.37 8.61
C PHE A 126 2.48 14.95 9.11
N VAL A 127 1.25 14.70 9.56
CA VAL A 127 0.78 13.34 9.85
C VAL A 127 0.02 12.83 8.64
N GLN A 128 0.33 11.61 8.21
CA GLN A 128 -0.45 10.90 7.21
C GLN A 128 -1.23 9.76 7.87
N THR A 129 -2.55 9.80 7.72
CA THR A 129 -3.46 8.76 8.16
C THR A 129 -4.03 8.03 6.95
N VAL A 130 -3.92 6.70 6.94
CA VAL A 130 -4.53 5.84 5.93
C VAL A 130 -5.65 5.06 6.60
N VAL A 131 -6.88 5.24 6.10
CA VAL A 131 -8.07 4.51 6.55
C VAL A 131 -8.60 3.68 5.39
N ARG A 132 -8.84 2.40 5.63
CA ARG A 132 -9.54 1.51 4.70
C ARG A 132 -11.04 1.67 4.89
N LEU A 133 -11.74 1.99 3.82
CA LEU A 133 -13.19 1.76 3.71
C LEU A 133 -13.38 0.38 3.10
N GLU A 134 -14.01 -0.53 3.84
CA GLU A 134 -14.33 -1.89 3.42
C GLU A 134 -15.81 -1.98 3.06
N GLU A 135 -16.11 -2.39 1.83
CA GLU A 135 -17.46 -2.63 1.32
C GLU A 135 -17.60 -4.08 0.87
N GLU A 136 -18.35 -4.88 1.61
CA GLU A 136 -18.59 -6.28 1.27
C GLU A 136 -19.84 -6.42 0.39
N ARG A 137 -19.72 -7.09 -0.75
CA ARG A 137 -20.84 -7.39 -1.64
C ARG A 137 -20.87 -8.85 -2.05
N VAL A 138 -22.05 -9.38 -2.32
CA VAL A 138 -22.18 -10.67 -3.03
C VAL A 138 -21.62 -10.50 -4.45
N GLU A 139 -20.69 -11.37 -4.85
CA GLU A 139 -20.01 -11.27 -6.16
C GLU A 139 -20.16 -12.53 -7.01
N ARG A 140 -20.16 -13.73 -6.42
CA ARG A 140 -20.13 -14.99 -7.18
C ARG A 140 -21.04 -16.07 -6.64
N VAL A 141 -21.49 -16.96 -7.52
CA VAL A 141 -22.10 -18.24 -7.14
C VAL A 141 -20.97 -19.26 -7.03
N ALA A 142 -20.83 -19.88 -5.85
CA ALA A 142 -19.74 -20.80 -5.59
C ALA A 142 -19.96 -22.13 -6.35
N PHE A 143 -18.87 -22.73 -6.83
CA PHE A 143 -18.85 -24.05 -7.49
C PHE A 143 -19.73 -24.23 -8.75
N GLU A 144 -20.21 -23.13 -9.34
CA GLU A 144 -21.00 -23.20 -10.60
C GLU A 144 -20.11 -23.43 -11.84
N SER A 145 -18.80 -23.21 -11.71
CA SER A 145 -17.82 -23.55 -12.75
C SER A 145 -17.68 -25.07 -12.89
N SER A 146 -17.93 -25.59 -14.09
CA SER A 146 -17.82 -27.03 -14.39
C SER A 146 -16.36 -27.42 -14.67
N PRO A 147 -15.74 -28.30 -13.85
CA PRO A 147 -14.41 -28.81 -14.14
C PRO A 147 -14.42 -29.82 -15.29
N TRP A 148 -13.32 -29.89 -16.06
CA TRP A 148 -13.15 -30.87 -17.15
C TRP A 148 -12.91 -32.31 -16.65
N GLY A 149 -12.66 -32.49 -15.35
CA GLY A 149 -12.39 -33.78 -14.73
C GLY A 149 -12.68 -33.76 -13.23
N PRO A 150 -12.48 -34.89 -12.52
CA PRO A 150 -12.73 -34.94 -11.09
C PRO A 150 -11.72 -34.07 -10.33
N ILE A 151 -12.24 -33.34 -9.34
CA ILE A 151 -11.42 -32.55 -8.41
C ILE A 151 -10.68 -33.50 -7.45
N ARG A 152 -9.35 -33.38 -7.36
CA ARG A 152 -8.49 -34.29 -6.60
C ARG A 152 -7.75 -33.63 -5.45
N THR A 153 -7.63 -32.30 -5.47
CA THR A 153 -6.80 -31.59 -4.50
C THR A 153 -7.54 -30.40 -3.89
N LEU A 154 -7.06 -29.95 -2.72
CA LEU A 154 -7.51 -28.69 -2.13
C LEU A 154 -7.27 -27.50 -3.06
N SER A 155 -6.15 -27.49 -3.80
CA SER A 155 -5.84 -26.39 -4.72
C SER A 155 -6.88 -26.30 -5.84
N GLU A 156 -7.31 -27.43 -6.38
CA GLU A 156 -8.38 -27.47 -7.37
C GLU A 156 -9.73 -27.05 -6.76
N LEU A 157 -10.04 -27.44 -5.51
CA LEU A 157 -11.22 -26.91 -4.80
C LEU A 157 -11.17 -25.38 -4.66
N GLU A 158 -10.02 -24.83 -4.26
CA GLU A 158 -9.82 -23.39 -4.13
C GLU A 158 -9.93 -22.63 -5.47
N GLU A 159 -9.64 -23.29 -6.59
CA GLU A 159 -9.83 -22.73 -7.93
C GLU A 159 -11.31 -22.75 -8.35
N PHE A 160 -11.97 -23.91 -8.24
CA PHE A 160 -13.34 -24.08 -8.73
C PHE A 160 -14.41 -23.50 -7.81
N VAL A 161 -14.11 -23.26 -6.53
CA VAL A 161 -15.04 -22.59 -5.59
C VAL A 161 -15.38 -21.18 -6.05
N GLU A 162 -14.48 -20.50 -6.78
CA GLU A 162 -14.75 -19.12 -7.23
C GLU A 162 -15.97 -19.07 -8.15
N GLY A 163 -16.26 -20.13 -8.90
CA GLY A 163 -17.47 -20.23 -9.72
C GLY A 163 -17.64 -19.06 -10.70
N VAL A 164 -18.88 -18.62 -10.90
CA VAL A 164 -19.23 -17.58 -11.88
C VAL A 164 -19.75 -16.30 -11.19
N PRO A 165 -19.57 -15.12 -11.80
CA PRO A 165 -20.14 -13.89 -11.27
C PRO A 165 -21.66 -13.96 -11.16
N VAL A 166 -22.23 -13.42 -10.08
CA VAL A 166 -23.68 -13.25 -9.97
C VAL A 166 -24.19 -12.21 -10.95
N VAL A 167 -25.47 -12.30 -11.29
CA VAL A 167 -26.21 -11.25 -12.01
C VAL A 167 -26.29 -9.98 -11.16
N ASP A 168 -26.34 -8.81 -11.80
CA ASP A 168 -26.25 -7.52 -11.10
C ASP A 168 -27.33 -7.30 -10.04
N SER A 169 -28.53 -7.87 -10.23
CA SER A 169 -29.61 -7.80 -9.24
C SER A 169 -29.30 -8.52 -7.91
N MET A 170 -28.36 -9.46 -7.92
CA MET A 170 -27.89 -10.17 -6.73
C MET A 170 -26.68 -9.50 -6.06
N ARG A 171 -26.04 -8.53 -6.73
CA ARG A 171 -24.88 -7.78 -6.20
C ARG A 171 -25.34 -6.79 -5.12
N SER A 172 -25.63 -7.32 -3.95
CA SER A 172 -26.06 -6.56 -2.77
C SER A 172 -24.95 -6.45 -1.74
N LEU A 173 -25.01 -5.41 -0.91
CA LEU A 173 -24.13 -5.24 0.24
C LEU A 173 -24.41 -6.32 1.28
N VAL A 174 -23.34 -6.85 1.88
CA VAL A 174 -23.38 -7.80 3.00
C VAL A 174 -22.96 -7.05 4.26
N GLY A 175 -23.95 -6.50 4.95
CA GLY A 175 -23.75 -5.60 6.08
C GLY A 175 -23.46 -4.16 5.64
N GLU A 176 -23.25 -3.29 6.63
CA GLU A 176 -22.88 -1.90 6.38
C GLU A 176 -21.40 -1.77 6.03
N PRO A 177 -21.00 -0.80 5.18
CA PRO A 177 -19.60 -0.44 5.00
C PRO A 177 -18.95 -0.08 6.34
N ILE A 178 -17.66 -0.38 6.49
CA ILE A 178 -16.92 -0.09 7.73
C ILE A 178 -15.60 0.60 7.44
N TYR A 179 -15.12 1.42 8.38
CA TYR A 179 -13.75 1.90 8.38
C TYR A 179 -12.84 0.95 9.15
N ARG A 180 -11.58 0.85 8.71
CA ARG A 180 -10.47 0.27 9.47
C ARG A 180 -9.26 1.18 9.38
N LEU A 181 -8.68 1.51 10.52
CA LEU A 181 -7.40 2.22 10.54
C LEU A 181 -6.30 1.30 9.99
N ASP A 182 -5.55 1.79 9.00
CA ASP A 182 -4.42 1.08 8.42
C ASP A 182 -3.10 1.59 9.00
N SER A 183 -2.92 2.90 9.00
CA SER A 183 -1.75 3.54 9.63
C SER A 183 -2.03 5.01 9.97
N MET A 184 -1.31 5.53 10.97
CA MET A 184 -1.21 6.96 11.26
C MET A 184 0.23 7.29 11.58
N VAL A 185 0.91 7.95 10.65
CA VAL A 185 2.38 8.12 10.68
C VAL A 185 2.76 9.58 10.78
N ASP A 186 3.62 9.90 11.74
CA ASP A 186 4.42 11.12 11.71
C ASP A 186 5.50 11.00 10.63
N VAL A 187 5.36 11.77 9.56
CA VAL A 187 6.23 11.66 8.39
C VAL A 187 7.65 12.15 8.68
N GLU A 188 7.82 13.19 9.50
CA GLU A 188 9.15 13.69 9.85
C GLU A 188 9.91 12.70 10.74
N GLU A 189 9.24 12.09 11.71
CA GLU A 189 9.85 11.04 12.53
C GLU A 189 10.21 9.80 11.69
N PHE A 190 9.37 9.43 10.72
CA PHE A 190 9.68 8.36 9.78
C PHE A 190 10.93 8.70 8.96
N VAL A 191 11.01 9.92 8.41
CA VAL A 191 12.16 10.37 7.59
C VAL A 191 13.43 10.41 8.43
N SER A 192 13.38 10.97 9.64
CA SER A 192 14.51 11.02 10.58
C SER A 192 15.04 9.62 10.90
N LEU A 193 14.13 8.66 11.14
CA LEU A 193 14.52 7.26 11.35
C LEU A 193 15.12 6.64 10.09
N ALA A 194 14.58 6.93 8.91
CA ALA A 194 15.13 6.44 7.65
C ALA A 194 16.54 6.98 7.38
N GLU A 195 16.82 8.23 7.72
CA GLU A 195 18.17 8.82 7.67
C GLU A 195 19.13 8.11 8.64
N ALA A 196 18.69 7.80 9.86
CA ALA A 196 19.49 7.06 10.82
C ALA A 196 19.80 5.63 10.34
N CYS A 197 18.85 4.97 9.67
CA CYS A 197 19.06 3.67 9.02
C CYS A 197 20.03 3.77 7.83
N ASP A 198 19.90 4.80 6.99
CA ASP A 198 20.82 5.05 5.88
C ASP A 198 22.24 5.33 6.38
N ALA A 199 22.41 6.13 7.43
CA ALA A 199 23.71 6.39 8.05
C ALA A 199 24.37 5.09 8.55
N ARG A 200 23.61 4.23 9.24
CA ARG A 200 24.09 2.90 9.67
C ARG A 200 24.49 2.01 8.51
N MET A 201 23.69 1.98 7.44
CA MET A 201 24.03 1.27 6.21
C MET A 201 25.33 1.81 5.63
N ARG A 202 25.49 3.13 5.58
CA ARG A 202 26.70 3.74 5.03
C ARG A 202 27.93 3.36 5.85
N ASP A 203 27.85 3.40 7.17
CA ASP A 203 28.94 2.98 8.06
C ASP A 203 29.28 1.50 7.88
N TRP A 204 28.28 0.65 7.63
CA TRP A 204 28.51 -0.76 7.33
C TRP A 204 29.21 -0.95 5.97
N VAL A 205 28.78 -0.21 4.94
CA VAL A 205 29.41 -0.23 3.62
C VAL A 205 30.86 0.27 3.67
N ARG A 206 31.16 1.32 4.44
CA ARG A 206 32.54 1.83 4.63
C ARG A 206 33.50 0.76 5.15
N LYS A 207 33.00 -0.15 6.01
CA LYS A 207 33.79 -1.26 6.57
C LYS A 207 34.05 -2.38 5.57
N ARG A 208 33.43 -2.38 4.38
CA ARG A 208 33.67 -3.41 3.36
C ARG A 208 35.07 -3.28 2.77
N GLN A 209 35.72 -4.43 2.65
CA GLN A 209 37.01 -4.59 2.00
C GLN A 209 36.83 -5.43 0.73
N TYR A 210 37.50 -5.02 -0.33
CA TYR A 210 37.47 -5.64 -1.65
C TYR A 210 38.86 -6.17 -1.96
N VAL A 211 38.93 -7.44 -2.37
CA VAL A 211 40.14 -7.98 -2.99
C VAL A 211 40.11 -7.59 -4.45
N VAL A 212 41.02 -6.71 -4.84
CA VAL A 212 41.14 -6.20 -6.20
C VAL A 212 42.35 -6.87 -6.84
N SER A 213 42.10 -7.62 -7.91
CA SER A 213 43.14 -8.09 -8.81
C SER A 213 43.12 -7.25 -10.08
N GLY A 214 44.30 -6.87 -10.58
CA GLY A 214 44.42 -6.25 -11.89
C GLY A 214 43.87 -7.14 -13.02
N SER A 215 43.60 -6.55 -14.17
CA SER A 215 43.22 -7.32 -15.37
C SER A 215 44.47 -7.95 -15.98
N PHE A 216 44.74 -9.21 -15.64
CA PHE A 216 45.88 -9.97 -16.19
C PHE A 216 45.40 -10.97 -17.25
N PRO A 217 46.21 -11.22 -18.30
CA PRO A 217 45.99 -12.33 -19.22
C PRO A 217 45.78 -13.65 -18.47
N ARG A 218 44.90 -14.54 -18.95
CA ARG A 218 44.48 -15.78 -18.26
C ARG A 218 45.64 -16.67 -17.79
N ASN A 219 46.77 -16.61 -18.48
CA ASN A 219 48.02 -17.32 -18.18
C ASN A 219 48.90 -16.67 -17.08
N GLN A 220 48.57 -15.48 -16.59
CA GLN A 220 49.26 -14.78 -15.49
C GLN A 220 48.35 -14.50 -14.28
N ALA A 221 47.05 -14.81 -14.38
CA ALA A 221 46.06 -14.55 -13.33
C ALA A 221 46.34 -15.29 -12.00
N ALA A 222 47.03 -16.44 -12.04
CA ALA A 222 47.35 -17.22 -10.84
C ALA A 222 48.35 -16.53 -9.90
N ASN A 223 49.20 -15.63 -10.43
CA ASN A 223 50.21 -14.88 -9.65
C ASN A 223 49.93 -13.36 -9.69
N ALA A 224 48.70 -12.97 -10.01
CA ALA A 224 48.31 -11.57 -10.03
C ALA A 224 48.42 -10.96 -8.62
N PRO A 225 49.12 -9.83 -8.43
CA PRO A 225 49.12 -9.13 -7.15
C PRO A 225 47.68 -8.75 -6.78
N GLN A 226 47.27 -9.16 -5.59
CA GLN A 226 45.99 -8.81 -5.00
C GLN A 226 46.20 -7.65 -4.03
N GLU A 227 45.41 -6.59 -4.21
CA GLU A 227 45.39 -5.46 -3.29
C GLU A 227 44.05 -5.45 -2.55
N VAL A 228 44.07 -5.23 -1.23
CA VAL A 228 42.85 -5.01 -0.46
C VAL A 228 42.54 -3.51 -0.48
N ARG A 229 41.38 -3.15 -1.02
CA ARG A 229 40.88 -1.76 -1.02
C ARG A 229 39.60 -1.63 -0.21
N THR A 230 39.43 -0.50 0.47
CA THR A 230 38.16 -0.17 1.16
C THR A 230 37.10 0.26 0.15
N HIS A 231 35.84 0.31 0.59
CA HIS A 231 34.75 0.82 -0.25
C HIS A 231 35.00 2.28 -0.71
N ASP A 232 35.50 3.14 0.17
CA ASP A 232 35.79 4.54 -0.15
C ASP A 232 36.89 4.69 -1.22
N GLN A 233 37.89 3.79 -1.21
CA GLN A 233 38.94 3.75 -2.23
C GLN A 233 38.42 3.22 -3.57
N MET A 234 37.47 2.28 -3.55
CA MET A 234 36.87 1.71 -4.76
C MET A 234 35.85 2.64 -5.41
N PHE A 235 35.10 3.40 -4.61
CA PHE A 235 33.99 4.23 -5.08
C PHE A 235 34.05 5.63 -4.47
N PRO A 236 35.09 6.43 -4.75
CA PRO A 236 35.27 7.72 -4.08
C PRO A 236 34.05 8.64 -4.28
N GLY A 237 33.51 9.15 -3.17
CA GLY A 237 32.37 10.08 -3.16
C GLY A 237 30.99 9.45 -3.32
N TRP A 238 30.88 8.12 -3.19
CA TRP A 238 29.61 7.38 -3.21
C TRP A 238 28.59 7.86 -2.16
N ASP A 239 29.05 8.49 -1.09
CA ASP A 239 28.27 8.94 0.07
C ASP A 239 27.99 10.45 0.10
N LYS A 240 28.35 11.20 -0.95
CA LYS A 240 28.19 12.68 -0.98
C LYS A 240 26.74 13.15 -1.00
N GLY A 241 25.80 12.32 -1.46
CA GLY A 241 24.39 12.67 -1.55
C GLY A 241 23.68 12.60 -0.19
N ALA A 242 22.76 13.54 0.07
CA ALA A 242 21.80 13.40 1.14
C ALA A 242 21.02 12.07 1.00
N PRO A 243 20.57 11.45 2.10
CA PRO A 243 19.70 10.29 2.05
C PRO A 243 18.49 10.57 1.15
N LYS A 244 18.12 9.60 0.31
CA LYS A 244 17.06 9.77 -0.71
C LYS A 244 15.73 10.21 -0.09
N GLN A 245 15.48 9.77 1.13
CA GLN A 245 14.28 10.04 1.91
C GLN A 245 14.14 11.52 2.26
N ARG A 246 15.23 12.17 2.67
CA ARG A 246 15.26 13.61 2.97
C ARG A 246 15.30 14.47 1.72
N ARG A 247 16.09 14.04 0.75
CA ARG A 247 16.28 14.76 -0.51
C ARG A 247 14.96 15.09 -1.22
N LEU A 248 13.98 14.18 -1.19
CA LEU A 248 12.64 14.43 -1.75
C LEU A 248 12.02 15.74 -1.23
N PHE A 249 12.06 15.96 0.08
CA PHE A 249 11.47 17.14 0.72
C PHE A 249 12.32 18.39 0.53
N GLU A 250 13.65 18.25 0.49
CA GLU A 250 14.56 19.35 0.15
C GLU A 250 14.35 19.82 -1.30
N ASP A 251 14.24 18.88 -2.23
CA ASP A 251 13.96 19.15 -3.65
C ASP A 251 12.58 19.81 -3.80
N TRP A 252 11.56 19.36 -3.06
CA TRP A 252 10.26 20.03 -3.00
C TRP A 252 10.37 21.46 -2.48
N LYS A 253 11.03 21.67 -1.32
CA LYS A 253 11.20 22.99 -0.71
C LYS A 253 11.88 23.97 -1.67
N ASN A 254 12.82 23.48 -2.47
CA ASN A 254 13.56 24.27 -3.45
C ASN A 254 12.84 24.44 -4.80
N SER A 255 11.77 23.69 -5.06
CA SER A 255 10.96 23.82 -6.28
C SER A 255 10.17 25.14 -6.32
N SER A 256 9.69 25.53 -7.50
CA SER A 256 8.83 26.72 -7.64
C SER A 256 7.54 26.62 -6.82
N ALA A 257 6.94 25.43 -6.75
CA ALA A 257 5.74 25.16 -5.94
C ALA A 257 6.03 25.27 -4.44
N GLY A 258 7.13 24.67 -3.97
CA GLY A 258 7.54 24.80 -2.56
C GLY A 258 7.83 26.26 -2.19
N ARG A 259 8.53 26.99 -3.06
CA ARG A 259 8.85 28.42 -2.88
C ARG A 259 7.62 29.33 -2.92
N SER A 260 6.55 28.95 -3.63
CA SER A 260 5.29 29.70 -3.63
C SER A 260 4.40 29.42 -2.41
N GLY A 261 4.85 28.53 -1.50
CA GLY A 261 4.14 28.17 -0.28
C GLY A 261 3.19 26.97 -0.43
N ALA A 262 3.21 26.27 -1.56
CA ALA A 262 2.40 25.05 -1.73
C ALA A 262 2.86 23.95 -0.75
N ARG A 263 1.89 23.30 -0.10
CA ARG A 263 2.17 22.25 0.90
C ARG A 263 2.43 20.93 0.20
N PHE A 264 3.53 20.24 0.53
CA PHE A 264 3.88 18.96 -0.09
C PHE A 264 2.74 17.94 0.00
N CYS A 265 2.11 17.83 1.17
CA CYS A 265 1.05 16.87 1.48
C CYS A 265 -0.28 17.14 0.74
N ASP A 266 -0.47 18.32 0.14
CA ASP A 266 -1.60 18.60 -0.75
C ASP A 266 -1.39 17.98 -2.15
N HIS A 267 -0.14 17.69 -2.54
CA HIS A 267 0.24 17.18 -3.87
C HIS A 267 0.71 15.73 -3.87
N TRP A 268 1.28 15.28 -2.75
CA TRP A 268 1.88 13.96 -2.61
C TRP A 268 1.50 13.33 -1.27
N VAL A 269 1.07 12.07 -1.32
CA VAL A 269 1.03 11.16 -0.17
C VAL A 269 2.15 10.14 -0.32
N LEU A 270 2.48 9.43 0.74
CA LEU A 270 3.63 8.54 0.77
C LEU A 270 3.18 7.08 0.95
N SER A 271 3.66 6.21 0.06
CA SER A 271 3.71 4.78 0.35
C SER A 271 4.96 4.50 1.16
N LEU A 272 4.79 4.09 2.41
CA LEU A 272 5.86 3.89 3.39
C LEU A 272 6.10 2.40 3.60
N SER A 273 7.36 1.98 3.61
CA SER A 273 7.77 0.62 3.94
C SER A 273 8.84 0.65 5.01
N ASP A 274 8.70 -0.26 5.98
CA ASP A 274 9.65 -0.46 7.05
C ASP A 274 9.78 -1.95 7.32
N TRP A 275 10.92 -2.48 6.92
CA TRP A 275 11.22 -3.90 6.95
C TRP A 275 12.57 -4.13 7.63
N THR A 276 12.64 -5.17 8.47
CA THR A 276 13.89 -5.61 9.08
C THR A 276 14.26 -6.96 8.50
N ASP A 277 15.47 -7.06 7.96
CA ASP A 277 15.98 -8.31 7.40
C ASP A 277 16.12 -9.36 8.51
N PRO A 278 15.39 -10.48 8.43
CA PRO A 278 15.45 -11.51 9.47
C PRO A 278 16.81 -12.21 9.53
N LYS A 279 17.65 -12.12 8.50
CA LYS A 279 18.96 -12.80 8.43
C LYS A 279 20.07 -12.01 9.12
N ASN A 280 20.07 -10.69 9.00
CA ASN A 280 21.15 -9.83 9.49
C ASN A 280 20.68 -8.74 10.47
N GLY A 281 19.37 -8.63 10.73
CA GLY A 281 18.79 -7.66 11.65
C GLY A 281 18.82 -6.21 11.13
N MET A 282 19.19 -5.99 9.87
CA MET A 282 19.29 -4.66 9.28
C MET A 282 17.90 -4.13 8.93
N ARG A 283 17.59 -2.96 9.47
CA ARG A 283 16.31 -2.28 9.22
C ARG A 283 16.42 -1.36 8.00
N HIS A 284 15.43 -1.44 7.13
CA HIS A 284 15.32 -0.71 5.88
C HIS A 284 14.01 0.07 5.87
N LEU A 285 14.10 1.38 5.72
CA LEU A 285 12.95 2.26 5.53
C LEU A 285 13.00 2.88 4.14
N SER A 286 11.87 2.82 3.44
CA SER A 286 11.69 3.47 2.14
C SER A 286 10.37 4.23 2.11
N LEU A 287 10.37 5.29 1.30
CA LEU A 287 9.20 6.08 0.99
C LEU A 287 9.10 6.25 -0.52
N VAL A 288 7.89 6.19 -1.05
CA VAL A 288 7.59 6.42 -2.46
C VAL A 288 6.47 7.45 -2.53
N PRO A 289 6.69 8.63 -3.13
CA PRO A 289 5.63 9.61 -3.31
C PRO A 289 4.60 9.11 -4.32
N VAL A 290 3.34 9.27 -3.97
CA VAL A 290 2.16 8.94 -4.77
C VAL A 290 1.37 10.23 -4.94
N TRP A 291 1.05 10.60 -6.18
CA TRP A 291 0.36 11.86 -6.46
C TRP A 291 -0.99 11.90 -5.75
N THR A 292 -1.49 13.06 -5.34
CA THR A 292 -2.88 13.19 -4.83
C THR A 292 -3.89 13.36 -5.96
N PHE A 293 -3.42 13.74 -7.15
CA PHE A 293 -4.23 14.02 -8.32
C PHE A 293 -5.09 12.81 -8.74
N SER A 294 -6.39 13.04 -8.93
CA SER A 294 -7.36 12.00 -9.27
C SER A 294 -7.84 12.05 -10.72
N GLN A 295 -7.45 13.05 -11.51
CA GLN A 295 -7.85 13.10 -12.91
C GLN A 295 -6.95 12.18 -13.75
N ARG A 296 -7.52 11.58 -14.79
CA ARG A 296 -6.74 10.84 -15.79
C ARG A 296 -5.75 11.81 -16.41
N LEU A 297 -4.46 11.51 -16.30
CA LEU A 297 -3.43 12.19 -17.08
C LEU A 297 -3.81 12.00 -18.55
N ALA A 298 -3.85 13.09 -19.32
CA ALA A 298 -4.12 13.00 -20.74
C ALA A 298 -3.12 12.03 -21.37
N GLU A 299 -3.63 11.12 -22.21
CA GLU A 299 -2.79 10.20 -22.97
C GLU A 299 -1.85 11.02 -23.85
N ILE A 300 -0.54 10.84 -23.67
CA ILE A 300 0.45 11.51 -24.50
C ILE A 300 0.48 10.75 -25.82
N ASP A 301 -0.06 11.36 -26.87
CA ASP A 301 0.18 10.91 -28.23
C ASP A 301 1.67 11.13 -28.54
N GLY A 302 2.47 10.06 -28.45
CA GLY A 302 3.92 10.09 -28.66
C GLY A 302 4.34 10.56 -30.05
N ASN A 303 3.40 10.78 -30.97
CA ASN A 303 3.65 11.35 -32.30
C ASN A 303 3.52 12.88 -32.34
N GLN A 304 2.96 13.53 -31.31
CA GLN A 304 2.88 14.99 -31.20
C GLN A 304 3.78 15.45 -30.06
N GLY A 305 5.06 15.60 -30.37
CA GLY A 305 6.08 16.10 -29.43
C GLY A 305 5.94 17.59 -29.13
N ASP A 306 4.81 18.03 -28.58
CA ASP A 306 4.67 19.39 -28.06
C ASP A 306 4.26 19.39 -26.59
N CYS A 307 5.25 19.55 -25.72
CA CYS A 307 5.09 19.66 -24.27
C CYS A 307 4.30 20.92 -23.86
N TYR A 308 4.05 21.87 -24.77
CA TYR A 308 3.38 23.14 -24.49
C TYR A 308 1.88 23.15 -24.77
N ALA A 309 1.31 22.11 -25.37
CA ALA A 309 -0.14 22.01 -25.60
C ALA A 309 -0.97 21.84 -24.31
N HIS A 310 -0.31 21.63 -23.17
CA HIS A 310 -0.96 21.23 -21.91
C HIS A 310 -0.99 22.30 -20.81
N PHE A 311 -0.44 23.49 -21.05
CA PHE A 311 -0.67 24.63 -20.17
C PHE A 311 -1.81 25.48 -20.73
N GLY A 312 -2.91 25.57 -19.99
CA GLY A 312 -4.05 26.41 -20.34
C GLY A 312 -3.59 27.82 -20.67
N SER A 313 -4.08 28.35 -21.79
CA SER A 313 -3.76 29.70 -22.25
C SER A 313 -4.09 30.73 -21.17
N GLU A 314 -3.06 31.34 -20.58
CA GLU A 314 -3.22 32.60 -19.86
C GLU A 314 -3.57 33.67 -20.90
N ARG A 315 -4.81 34.17 -20.87
CA ARG A 315 -5.17 35.36 -21.64
C ARG A 315 -4.64 36.59 -20.92
N PRO A 316 -3.81 37.44 -21.55
CA PRO A 316 -3.46 38.72 -20.97
C PRO A 316 -4.71 39.62 -20.98
N VAL A 317 -5.08 40.12 -19.80
CA VAL A 317 -6.03 41.22 -19.66
C VAL A 317 -5.28 42.51 -20.01
N SER A 318 -5.66 43.17 -21.10
CA SER A 318 -5.16 44.50 -21.41
C SER A 318 -5.72 45.52 -20.41
N PRO A 319 -4.91 46.44 -19.87
CA PRO A 319 -5.41 47.57 -19.11
C PRO A 319 -6.10 48.57 -20.05
N SER A 320 -7.08 49.27 -19.48
CA SER A 320 -7.98 50.30 -20.04
C SER A 320 -7.43 51.15 -21.18
#